data_AF-U2FPS0-F1
#
_entry.id   AF-U2FPS0-F1
#
_cell.length_a   1.000
_cell.length_b   1.000
_cell.length_c   1.000
_cell.angle_alpha   90.00
_cell.angle_beta   90.00
_cell.angle_gamma   90.00
#
_symmetry.space_group_name_H-M   'P 1'
#
loop_
_entity.id
_entity.type
_entity.pdbx_description
1 polymer ?
#
loop_
_entity_poly.entity_id
_entity_poly.type
_entity_poly.pdbx_seq_one_letter_code
_entity_poly.pdbx_strand_id
1 'polypeptide(L)'
;MAKAPESYSFNPFEILTLMVKEADIHEGKWMLKLDFDVKGGNFAIEGEDPTPGTVVMVKSLTLARDDDDSDAPLSVDAAEINPRS
;
A
#
# COMPACT_ATOMS: atom_id res chain seq x y z
N MET A 1 -23.50 26.24 -4.89
CA MET A 1 -23.01 25.03 -4.20
C MET A 1 -21.67 24.67 -4.84
N ALA A 2 -20.60 24.50 -4.07
CA ALA A 2 -19.30 24.10 -4.62
C ALA A 2 -19.37 22.66 -5.13
N LYS A 3 -18.89 22.40 -6.35
CA LYS A 3 -18.81 21.06 -6.94
C LYS A 3 -17.79 20.25 -6.13
N ALA A 4 -18.20 19.09 -5.61
CA ALA A 4 -17.28 18.19 -4.91
C ALA A 4 -16.16 17.73 -5.87
N PRO A 5 -14.92 17.55 -5.39
CA PRO A 5 -13.83 17.09 -6.23
C PRO A 5 -14.07 15.66 -6.71
N GLU A 6 -13.64 15.37 -7.95
CA GLU A 6 -13.89 14.10 -8.63
C GLU A 6 -12.85 13.00 -8.27
N SER A 7 -11.70 13.38 -7.70
CA SER A 7 -10.69 12.44 -7.20
C SER A 7 -9.79 13.05 -6.13
N TYR A 8 -9.20 12.20 -5.29
CA TYR A 8 -8.17 12.52 -4.31
C TYR A 8 -7.01 11.55 -4.48
N SER A 9 -5.79 12.05 -4.32
CA SER A 9 -4.56 11.24 -4.38
C SER A 9 -3.84 11.31 -3.04
N PHE A 10 -3.31 10.18 -2.61
CA PHE A 10 -2.48 10.06 -1.42
C PHE A 10 -1.14 9.47 -1.81
N ASN A 11 -0.08 9.96 -1.18
CA ASN A 11 1.22 9.30 -1.24
C ASN A 11 1.26 8.10 -0.26
N PRO A 12 2.25 7.19 -0.38
CA PRO A 12 2.32 6.01 0.47
C PRO A 12 2.38 6.29 1.98
N PHE A 13 3.04 7.37 2.40
CA PHE A 13 3.11 7.76 3.83
C PHE A 13 1.78 8.27 4.35
N GLU A 14 0.99 8.97 3.53
CA GLU A 14 -0.35 9.40 3.91
C GLU A 14 -1.29 8.20 4.10
N ILE A 15 -1.25 7.23 3.17
CA ILE A 15 -2.01 5.98 3.32
C ILE A 15 -1.57 5.22 4.57
N LEU A 16 -0.26 5.07 4.77
CA LEU A 16 0.28 4.39 5.94
C LEU A 16 -0.14 5.10 7.24
N THR A 17 -0.07 6.43 7.29
CA THR A 17 -0.51 7.23 8.43
C THR A 17 -1.99 7.03 8.72
N LEU A 18 -2.84 7.02 7.69
CA LEU A 18 -4.27 6.76 7.83
C LEU A 18 -4.53 5.36 8.38
N MET A 19 -3.81 4.35 7.88
CA MET A 19 -3.95 2.97 8.37
C MET A 19 -3.53 2.81 9.84
N VAL A 20 -2.43 3.43 10.25
CA VAL A 20 -1.97 3.40 11.65
C VAL A 20 -3.01 4.04 12.58
N LYS A 21 -3.57 5.19 12.18
CA LYS A 21 -4.61 5.89 12.94
C LYS A 21 -5.92 5.10 13.00
N GLU A 22 -6.38 4.56 11.86
CA GLU A 22 -7.60 3.75 11.79
C GLU A 22 -7.47 2.46 12.63
N ALA A 23 -6.27 1.88 12.71
CA ALA A 23 -5.99 0.71 13.54
C ALA A 23 -5.80 1.03 15.04
N ASP A 24 -5.88 2.30 15.45
CA ASP A 24 -5.68 2.78 16.82
C ASP A 24 -4.32 2.36 17.42
N ILE A 25 -3.27 2.46 16.61
CA ILE A 25 -1.90 2.10 16.99
C ILE A 25 -1.14 3.37 17.39
N HIS A 26 -0.47 3.32 18.54
CA HIS A 26 0.21 4.48 19.13
C HIS A 26 1.72 4.29 19.36
N GLU A 27 2.25 3.09 19.12
CA GLU A 27 3.62 2.75 19.45
C GLU A 27 4.28 1.89 18.37
N GLY A 28 5.59 2.05 18.23
CA GLY A 28 6.43 1.29 17.30
C GLY A 28 6.50 1.91 15.90
N LYS A 29 7.46 1.41 15.12
CA LYS A 29 7.59 1.71 13.70
C LYS A 29 6.75 0.75 12.88
N TRP A 30 6.03 1.29 11.90
CA TRP A 30 5.11 0.54 11.06
C TRP A 30 5.34 0.87 9.60
N MET A 31 5.19 -0.12 8.74
CA MET A 31 5.43 -0.01 7.30
C MET A 31 4.27 -0.57 6.49
N LEU A 32 4.13 -0.06 5.26
CA LEU A 32 3.20 -0.58 4.27
C LEU A 32 3.86 -1.74 3.51
N LYS A 33 3.29 -2.94 3.62
CA LYS A 33 3.73 -4.10 2.85
C LYS A 33 2.74 -4.42 1.74
N LEU A 34 3.25 -4.51 0.50
CA LEU A 34 2.51 -4.93 -0.68
C LEU A 34 3.05 -6.27 -1.17
N ASP A 35 2.18 -7.27 -1.29
CA ASP A 35 2.56 -8.54 -1.89
C ASP A 35 2.10 -8.56 -3.34
N PHE A 36 3.05 -8.84 -4.25
CA PHE A 36 2.78 -8.97 -5.68
C PHE A 36 2.81 -10.44 -6.10
N ASP A 37 1.85 -10.83 -6.93
CA ASP A 37 1.87 -12.10 -7.68
C ASP A 37 2.19 -11.81 -9.14
N VAL A 38 3.15 -12.54 -9.71
CA VAL A 38 3.63 -12.33 -11.08
C VAL A 38 3.46 -13.63 -11.85
N LYS A 39 2.67 -13.58 -12.92
CA LYS A 39 2.37 -14.75 -13.75
C LYS A 39 2.71 -14.48 -15.21
N GLY A 40 3.57 -15.32 -15.77
CA GLY A 40 3.82 -15.37 -17.21
C GLY A 40 2.81 -16.26 -17.91
N GLY A 41 2.44 -15.92 -19.14
CA GLY A 41 1.50 -16.70 -19.94
C GLY A 41 1.41 -16.20 -21.37
N ASN A 42 0.64 -16.90 -22.20
CA ASN A 42 0.21 -16.39 -23.51
C ASN A 42 -1.16 -15.74 -23.35
N PHE A 43 -1.30 -14.50 -23.82
CA PHE A 43 -2.50 -13.69 -23.71
C PHE A 43 -3.01 -13.34 -25.09
N ALA A 44 -4.32 -13.39 -25.29
CA ALA A 44 -4.97 -12.98 -26.53
C ALA A 44 -6.00 -11.90 -26.21
N ILE A 45 -6.01 -10.85 -27.03
CA ILE A 45 -7.16 -9.94 -27.13
C ILE A 45 -8.17 -10.62 -28.07
N GLU A 46 -9.47 -10.38 -27.89
CA GLU A 46 -10.50 -10.99 -28.73
C GLU A 46 -10.24 -10.70 -30.22
N GLY A 47 -10.12 -11.76 -31.02
CA GLY A 47 -9.82 -11.65 -32.45
C GLY A 47 -8.33 -11.60 -32.82
N GLU A 48 -7.41 -11.70 -31.86
CA GLU A 48 -5.96 -11.71 -32.09
C GLU A 48 -5.29 -13.03 -31.68
N ASP A 49 -4.14 -13.32 -32.29
CA ASP A 49 -3.33 -14.48 -31.92
C ASP A 49 -2.68 -14.30 -30.53
N PRO A 50 -2.52 -15.37 -29.73
CA PRO A 50 -1.89 -15.27 -28.42
C PRO A 50 -0.44 -14.80 -28.48
N THR A 51 -0.08 -13.86 -27.61
CA THR A 51 1.29 -13.35 -27.46
C THR A 51 1.81 -13.59 -26.03
N PRO A 52 3.11 -13.89 -25.85
CA PRO A 52 3.70 -14.01 -24.53
C PRO A 52 3.63 -12.68 -23.77
N GLY A 53 3.25 -12.76 -22.49
CA GLY A 53 3.16 -11.59 -21.62
C GLY A 53 3.28 -11.96 -20.15
N THR A 54 3.06 -10.95 -19.31
CA THR A 54 3.09 -11.07 -17.85
C THR A 54 1.94 -10.29 -17.25
N VAL A 55 1.26 -10.88 -16.27
CA VAL A 55 0.29 -10.22 -15.41
C VAL A 55 0.93 -10.03 -14.03
N VAL A 56 0.92 -8.80 -13.55
CA VAL A 56 1.33 -8.43 -12.19
C VAL A 56 0.08 -8.05 -11.41
N MET A 57 -0.18 -8.74 -10.31
CA MET A 57 -1.33 -8.50 -9.44
C MET A 57 -0.85 -8.08 -8.06
N VAL A 58 -1.55 -7.12 -7.45
CA VAL A 58 -1.44 -6.86 -6.01
C VAL A 58 -2.31 -7.89 -5.30
N LYS A 59 -1.71 -8.73 -4.47
CA LYS A 59 -2.40 -9.78 -3.72
C LYS A 59 -2.92 -9.28 -2.37
N SER A 60 -2.08 -8.52 -1.68
CA SER A 60 -2.38 -7.98 -0.35
C SER A 60 -1.67 -6.67 -0.12
N LEU A 61 -2.32 -5.85 0.72
CA LEU A 61 -1.79 -4.63 1.29
C LEU A 61 -1.91 -4.78 2.81
N THR A 62 -0.79 -4.70 3.52
CA THR A 62 -0.70 -5.03 4.95
C THR A 62 0.02 -3.93 5.70
N LEU A 63 -0.51 -3.56 6.87
CA LEU A 63 0.21 -2.79 7.87
C LEU A 63 1.07 -3.76 8.69
N ALA A 64 2.38 -3.64 8.59
CA ALA A 64 3.32 -4.53 9.28
C ALA A 64 4.17 -3.74 10.27
N ARG A 65 4.45 -4.34 11.43
CA ARG A 65 5.40 -3.78 12.38
C ARG A 65 6.81 -3.97 11.84
N ASP A 66 7.64 -2.94 11.99
CA ASP A 66 9.07 -3.00 11.70
C ASP A 66 9.80 -3.47 12.96
N ASP A 67 9.98 -4.78 13.07
CA ASP A 67 10.53 -5.42 14.28
C ASP A 67 12.06 -5.30 14.37
N ASP A 68 12.75 -5.00 13.27
CA ASP A 68 14.22 -4.90 13.21
C ASP A 68 14.75 -3.53 13.66
N ASP A 69 13.85 -2.60 14.02
CA ASP A 69 14.13 -1.16 14.16
C ASP A 69 14.97 -0.63 12.98
N SER A 70 14.82 -1.31 11.83
CA SER A 70 15.45 -0.93 10.61
C SER A 70 14.81 0.39 10.25
N ASP A 71 15.58 1.39 9.83
CA ASP A 71 14.98 2.57 9.22
C ASP A 71 14.48 2.18 7.81
N ALA A 72 13.54 1.22 7.75
CA ALA A 72 13.03 0.66 6.53
C ALA A 72 12.45 1.80 5.70
N PRO A 73 12.76 1.87 4.40
CA PRO A 73 12.11 2.83 3.52
C PRO A 73 10.59 2.69 3.63
N LEU A 74 9.88 3.81 3.78
CA LEU A 74 8.42 3.87 3.91
C LEU A 74 7.86 3.30 5.23
N SER A 75 8.57 3.51 6.35
CA SER A 75 8.02 3.34 7.70
C SER A 75 7.61 4.68 8.34
N VAL A 76 6.73 4.62 9.34
CA VAL A 76 6.34 5.75 10.19
C VAL A 76 6.39 5.34 11.66
N ASP A 77 6.76 6.25 12.54
CA ASP A 77 6.65 6.05 13.99
C ASP A 77 5.23 6.41 14.46
N ALA A 78 4.51 5.42 14.97
CA ALA A 78 3.15 5.60 15.48
C ALA A 78 3.08 6.59 16.64
N ALA A 79 4.12 6.71 17.46
CA ALA A 79 4.15 7.65 18.58
C ALA A 79 4.21 9.11 18.08
N GLU A 80 4.81 9.36 16.91
CA GLU A 80 4.88 10.69 16.31
C GLU A 80 3.56 11.08 15.62
N ILE A 81 2.95 10.13 14.89
CA ILE A 81 1.77 10.43 14.07
C ILE A 81 0.44 10.22 14.78
N ASN A 82 0.40 9.41 15.85
CA ASN A 82 -0.79 9.04 16.61
C ASN A 82 -0.49 8.85 18.12
N PRO A 83 -0.03 9.90 18.84
CA PRO A 83 0.36 9.78 20.24
C PRO A 83 -0.82 9.40 21.15
N ARG A 84 -0.56 8.64 22.23
CA ARG A 84 -1.52 8.52 23.34
C ARG A 84 -1.63 9.88 24.04
N SER A 85 -2.84 10.44 24.01
CA SER A 85 -3.21 11.64 24.76
C SER A 85 -3.04 11.47 26.26
#